data_AF-A0A961UAN0-F1
#
_entry.id   AF-A0A961UAN0-F1
#
_cell.length_a   1.000
_cell.length_b   1.000
_cell.length_c   1.000
_cell.angle_alpha   90.00
_cell.angle_beta   90.00
_cell.angle_gamma   90.00
#
_symmetry.space_group_name_H-M   'P 1'
#
loop_
_entity.id
_entity.type
_entity.pdbx_description
1 polymer ?
#
loop_
_entity_poly.entity_id
_entity_poly.type
_entity_poly.pdbx_seq_one_letter_code
_entity_poly.pdbx_strand_id
1 'polypeptide(L)' 'MTDTTRPRRLRTLFISDIHLGTRGCQAELFLDFLKHHEAETIYLVGDIVDCWRLRRGWYWRQAHNDVVQ' A
#
# COMPACT_ATOMS: atom_id res chain seq x y z
N MET A 1 0.80 -20.45 -11.15
CA MET A 1 2.27 -20.39 -11.19
C MET A 1 2.70 -19.47 -10.06
N THR A 2 3.11 -20.01 -8.92
CA THR A 2 3.60 -19.20 -7.80
C THR A 2 4.97 -18.65 -8.21
N ASP A 3 5.07 -17.35 -8.37
CA ASP A 3 6.33 -16.69 -8.68
C ASP A 3 7.28 -16.85 -7.48
N THR A 4 8.38 -17.56 -7.67
CA THR A 4 9.37 -17.89 -6.62
C THR A 4 10.50 -16.85 -6.63
N THR A 5 10.19 -15.59 -6.95
CA THR A 5 11.18 -14.52 -6.92
C THR A 5 11.41 -14.11 -5.48
N ARG A 6 12.65 -14.28 -4.97
CA ARG A 6 13.01 -13.81 -3.63
C ARG A 6 12.76 -12.29 -3.55
N PRO A 7 12.06 -11.80 -2.51
CA PRO A 7 11.79 -10.38 -2.39
C PRO A 7 13.08 -9.58 -2.33
N ARG A 8 13.09 -8.43 -3.01
CA ARG A 8 14.23 -7.52 -3.02
C ARG A 8 14.36 -6.90 -1.64
N ARG A 9 15.51 -7.13 -0.99
CA ARG A 9 15.82 -6.55 0.32
C ARG A 9 16.38 -5.14 0.17
N LEU A 10 15.74 -4.20 0.84
CA LEU A 10 16.10 -2.79 0.89
C LEU A 10 16.44 -2.41 2.34
N ARG A 11 17.40 -1.50 2.53
CA ARG A 11 17.61 -0.89 3.85
C ARG A 11 16.46 0.05 4.22
N THR A 12 15.94 0.77 3.23
CA THR A 12 14.92 1.80 3.47
C THR A 12 14.02 1.95 2.26
N LEU A 13 12.72 2.12 2.49
CA LEU A 13 11.71 2.39 1.49
C LEU A 13 10.95 3.67 1.88
N PHE A 14 10.83 4.62 0.96
CA PHE A 14 10.00 5.82 1.13
C PHE A 14 8.77 5.67 0.25
N ILE A 15 7.59 5.87 0.82
CA ILE A 15 6.32 5.72 0.13
C ILE A 15 5.49 6.96 0.37
N SER A 16 4.95 7.56 -0.69
CA SER A 16 4.10 8.75 -0.58
C SER A 16 2.82 8.69 -1.39
N ASP A 17 1.85 9.49 -0.95
CA ASP A 17 0.63 9.87 -1.69
C ASP A 17 -0.17 8.68 -2.27
N ILE A 18 -0.29 7.59 -1.50
CA ILE A 18 -1.03 6.39 -1.91
C ILE A 18 -2.55 6.66 -1.96
N HIS A 19 -3.04 7.59 -1.13
CA HIS A 19 -4.46 7.91 -0.99
C HIS A 19 -5.36 6.67 -0.81
N LEU A 20 -5.00 5.79 0.13
CA LEU A 20 -5.81 4.63 0.54
C LEU A 20 -7.21 5.10 0.94
N GLY A 21 -8.25 4.41 0.45
CA GLY A 21 -9.66 4.77 0.69
C GLY A 21 -10.28 5.61 -0.44
N THR A 22 -9.54 5.90 -1.51
CA THR A 22 -10.08 6.50 -2.73
C THR A 22 -10.34 5.47 -3.82
N ARG A 23 -11.30 5.74 -4.73
CA ARG A 23 -11.59 4.85 -5.88
C ARG A 23 -10.42 4.70 -6.86
N GLY A 24 -9.53 5.69 -6.91
CA GLY A 24 -8.36 5.68 -7.78
C GLY A 24 -7.20 4.86 -7.21
N CYS A 25 -7.24 4.55 -5.90
CA CYS A 25 -6.15 3.84 -5.23
C CYS A 25 -5.98 2.43 -5.80
N GLN A 26 -4.81 2.17 -6.38
CA GLN A 26 -4.43 0.86 -6.91
C GLN A 26 -3.86 -0.02 -5.78
N ALA A 27 -4.66 -0.25 -4.73
CA ALA A 27 -4.21 -0.98 -3.54
C ALA A 27 -3.69 -2.39 -3.86
N GLU A 28 -4.26 -3.08 -4.85
CA GLU A 28 -3.81 -4.41 -5.27
C GLU A 28 -2.39 -4.39 -5.87
N LEU A 29 -2.07 -3.39 -6.69
CA LEU A 29 -0.71 -3.21 -7.24
C LEU A 29 0.28 -2.79 -6.15
N PHE A 30 -0.16 -1.97 -5.19
CA PHE A 30 0.67 -1.58 -4.08
C PHE A 30 1.00 -2.77 -3.15
N LEU A 31 0.03 -3.64 -2.88
CA LEU A 31 0.26 -4.90 -2.18
C LEU A 31 1.24 -5.81 -2.91
N ASP A 32 1.08 -5.94 -4.24
CA ASP A 32 2.00 -6.72 -5.05
C ASP A 32 3.42 -6.16 -4.99
N PHE A 33 3.56 -4.83 -5.03
CA PHE A 33 4.85 -4.17 -4.83
C PHE A 33 5.47 -4.50 -3.47
N LEU A 34 4.71 -4.42 -2.37
CA LEU A 34 5.20 -4.73 -1.02
C LEU A 34 5.58 -6.21 -0.88
N LYS A 35 4.87 -7.13 -1.53
CA LYS A 35 5.23 -8.57 -1.53
C LYS A 35 6.58 -8.85 -2.17
N HIS A 36 6.95 -8.07 -3.19
CA HIS A 36 8.23 -8.23 -3.90
C HIS A 36 9.35 -7.37 -3.31
N HIS A 37 9.07 -6.51 -2.33
CA HIS A 37 10.02 -5.56 -1.74
C HIS A 37 9.96 -5.59 -0.21
N GLU A 38 10.96 -6.22 0.40
CA GLU A 38 11.15 -6.17 1.86
C GLU A 38 12.09 -5.02 2.22
N ALA A 39 11.70 -4.18 3.18
CA ALA A 39 12.54 -3.09 3.68
C ALA A 39 12.69 -3.16 5.21
N GLU A 40 13.90 -2.89 5.71
CA GLU A 40 14.15 -2.77 7.16
C GLU A 40 13.42 -1.56 7.78
N THR A 41 13.33 -0.46 7.04
CA THR A 41 12.59 0.73 7.45
C THR A 41 11.69 1.22 6.33
N ILE A 42 10.41 1.42 6.62
CA ILE A 42 9.45 2.04 5.70
C ILE A 42 9.07 3.41 6.25
N TYR A 43 9.37 4.46 5.49
CA TYR A 43 8.91 5.82 5.75
C TYR A 43 7.69 6.11 4.90
N LEU A 44 6.60 6.43 5.57
CA LEU A 44 5.37 6.88 4.93
C LEU A 44 5.34 8.41 4.97
N VAL A 45 5.31 9.04 3.81
CA VAL A 45 5.44 10.49 3.65
C VAL A 45 4.23 11.01 2.86
N GLY A 46 3.61 12.12 3.26
CA GLY A 46 2.45 12.67 2.52
C GLY A 46 1.15 11.91 2.74
N ASP A 47 0.24 11.93 1.76
CA ASP A 47 -1.17 11.54 1.94
C ASP A 47 -1.40 10.04 1.74
N ILE A 48 -1.12 9.26 2.79
CA ILE A 48 -1.23 7.81 2.76
C ILE A 48 -2.68 7.32 2.78
N VAL A 49 -3.50 7.91 3.66
CA VAL A 49 -4.92 7.54 3.84
C VAL A 49 -5.78 8.78 3.64
N ASP A 50 -6.76 8.70 2.74
CA ASP A 50 -7.73 9.76 2.53
C ASP A 50 -8.98 9.52 3.41
N CYS A 51 -8.86 9.89 4.68
CA CYS A 51 -9.97 9.84 5.64
C CYS A 51 -11.10 10.82 5.31
N TRP A 52 -10.82 11.86 4.51
CA TRP A 52 -11.80 12.88 4.13
C TRP A 52 -12.83 12.32 3.15
N ARG A 53 -12.40 11.46 2.22
CA ARG A 53 -13.31 10.79 1.27
C ARG A 53 -14.12 9.65 1.89
N LEU A 54 -13.57 8.97 2.90
CA LEU A 54 -14.27 7.89 3.64
C LEU A 54 -15.57 8.38 4.30
N ARG A 55 -15.66 9.66 4.68
CA ARG A 55 -16.88 10.24 5.29
C ARG A 55 -18.03 10.49 4.29
N ARG A 56 -17.79 10.44 2.97
CA ARG A 56 -18.79 10.74 1.93
C ARG A 56 -19.30 9.50 1.17
N GLY A 57 -18.74 8.34 1.46
CA GLY A 57 -19.13 7.05 0.88
C GLY A 57 -18.04 6.03 1.19
N TRP A 58 -18.40 4.97 1.90
CA TRP A 58 -17.44 3.97 2.36
C TRP A 58 -16.92 3.15 1.17
N TYR A 59 -15.68 3.44 0.73
CA TYR A 59 -14.96 2.63 -0.25
C TYR A 59 -13.69 2.10 0.42
N TRP A 60 -13.84 1.00 1.16
CA TRP A 60 -12.76 0.30 1.83
C TRP A 60 -12.87 -1.19 1.50
N ARG A 61 -12.05 -1.63 0.55
CA ARG A 61 -12.03 -3.02 0.06
C ARG A 61 -10.99 -3.82 0.84
N GLN A 62 -11.11 -5.15 0.85
CA GLN A 62 -10.18 -6.04 1.58
C GLN A 62 -8.70 -5.72 1.33
N ALA A 63 -8.31 -5.42 0.08
CA ALA A 63 -6.94 -5.03 -0.26
C ALA A 63 -6.41 -3.81 0.52
N HIS A 64 -7.27 -2.91 1.02
CA HIS A 64 -6.83 -1.80 1.87
C HIS A 64 -6.49 -2.27 3.29
N ASN A 65 -7.18 -3.28 3.82
CA ASN A 65 -6.84 -3.88 5.11
C ASN A 65 -5.47 -4.55 5.04
N ASP A 66 -5.23 -5.33 3.98
CA ASP A 66 -3.99 -6.09 3.82
C ASP A 66 -2.74 -5.19 3.70
N VAL A 67 -2.91 -3.89 3.40
CA VAL A 67 -1.82 -2.90 3.37
C VAL A 67 -1.48 -2.41 4.78
N VAL A 68 -2.47 -2.35 5.67
CA VAL A 68 -2.35 -1.75 7.01
C VAL A 68 -1.90 -2.78 8.06
N GLN A 69 -2.24 -4.06 7.86
CA GLN A 69 -1.88 -5.17 8.77
C GLN A 69 -0.44 -5.64 8.57
#